data_AF-X6N9N5-F1
#
_entry.id   AF-X6N9N5-F1
#
_cell.length_a   1.000
_cell.length_b   1.000
_cell.length_c   1.000
_cell.angle_alpha   90.00
_cell.angle_beta   90.00
_cell.angle_gamma   90.00
#
_symmetry.space_group_name_H-M   'P 1'
#
loop_
_entity.id
_entity.type
_entity.pdbx_description
1 polymer ?
#
loop_
_entity_poly.entity_id
_entity_poly.type
_entity_poly.pdbx_seq_one_letter_code
_entity_poly.pdbx_strand_id
1 'polypeptide(L)'
;MTVFSLYSYAQRKATNGNGSVSQTPPTGEDKLFGGHSDLSNELRRLLVSPSGLNLFCNYLIHEFSIENMLFLIETQQWLDVLKQLPENKDENALKKYLPQSDIVFANPNEDMITKARLLFAKYVSNSAQFVINISYGEREELNKKFGHNFPSFFSQQTPQELNASLIAIFNGARVSTYALLRSSFGRFTVTAAYKEWAEAQKNNGIQIVNGT
;
A
#
# COMPACT_ATOMS: atom_id res chain seq x y z
N MET A 1 11.89 -3.45 -3.08
CA MET A 1 10.83 -4.13 -3.82
C MET A 1 9.68 -3.12 -3.80
N THR A 2 9.15 -2.62 -4.93
CA THR A 2 8.20 -1.47 -4.91
C THR A 2 6.97 -1.82 -4.06
N VAL A 3 6.24 -0.79 -3.57
CA VAL A 3 4.95 -0.92 -2.86
C VAL A 3 4.05 -2.00 -3.49
N PHE A 4 4.16 -2.14 -4.82
CA PHE A 4 3.37 -3.01 -5.68
C PHE A 4 3.88 -4.44 -5.86
N SER A 5 5.19 -4.67 -5.84
CA SER A 5 5.73 -6.04 -5.89
C SER A 5 5.37 -6.82 -4.61
N LEU A 6 5.30 -6.12 -3.48
CA LEU A 6 4.84 -6.69 -2.21
C LEU A 6 3.33 -6.82 -2.08
N TYR A 7 2.55 -5.95 -2.74
CA TYR A 7 1.11 -6.14 -2.90
C TYR A 7 0.80 -7.43 -3.68
N SER A 8 1.48 -7.63 -4.81
CA SER A 8 1.42 -8.86 -5.60
C SER A 8 1.97 -10.10 -4.86
N TYR A 9 2.83 -9.91 -3.86
CA TYR A 9 3.32 -10.99 -2.99
C TYR A 9 2.34 -11.32 -1.85
N ALA A 10 1.75 -10.31 -1.22
CA ALA A 10 0.74 -10.46 -0.16
C ALA A 10 -0.52 -11.17 -0.68
N GLN A 11 -0.95 -10.82 -1.90
CA GLN A 11 -2.02 -11.51 -2.63
C GLN A 11 -1.68 -12.99 -2.88
N ARG A 12 -0.42 -13.30 -3.26
CA ARG A 12 0.05 -14.67 -3.51
C ARG A 12 0.22 -15.53 -2.24
N LYS A 13 0.34 -14.92 -1.06
CA LYS A 13 0.47 -15.65 0.21
C LYS A 13 -0.87 -15.86 0.90
N ALA A 14 -1.84 -14.96 0.71
CA ALA A 14 -3.20 -15.11 1.23
C ALA A 14 -3.96 -16.29 0.60
N THR A 15 -3.63 -16.67 -0.63
CA THR A 15 -4.23 -17.81 -1.35
C THR A 15 -3.55 -19.16 -1.08
N ASN A 16 -2.37 -19.18 -0.47
CA ASN A 16 -1.53 -20.40 -0.32
C ASN A 16 -1.52 -21.00 1.10
N GLY A 17 -2.56 -20.75 1.89
CA GLY A 17 -2.68 -21.23 3.27
C GLY A 17 -3.61 -22.42 3.45
N ASN A 18 -3.42 -23.53 2.73
CA ASN A 18 -3.75 -24.88 3.21
C ASN A 18 -3.34 -25.97 2.20
N GLY A 19 -2.50 -26.90 2.64
CA GLY A 19 -2.19 -28.12 1.88
C GLY A 19 -3.20 -29.23 2.17
N SER A 20 -3.93 -29.68 1.17
CA SER A 20 -4.32 -31.09 0.99
C SER A 20 -4.79 -31.32 -0.45
N VAL A 21 -4.31 -32.40 -1.05
CA VAL A 21 -4.66 -32.84 -2.40
C VAL A 21 -6.11 -33.29 -2.40
N SER A 22 -6.99 -32.55 -3.06
CA SER A 22 -8.31 -33.01 -3.48
C SER A 22 -8.78 -32.19 -4.68
N GLN A 23 -9.23 -32.89 -5.72
CA GLN A 23 -9.74 -32.28 -6.95
C GLN A 23 -11.08 -31.59 -6.67
N THR A 24 -11.12 -30.27 -6.82
CA THR A 24 -12.36 -29.47 -6.78
C THR A 24 -12.32 -28.33 -7.83
N PRO A 25 -13.49 -27.85 -8.28
CA PRO A 25 -13.77 -27.27 -9.61
C PRO A 25 -13.20 -25.86 -9.79
N PRO A 26 -13.20 -25.30 -11.03
CA PRO A 26 -12.52 -24.03 -11.34
C PRO A 26 -12.99 -22.90 -10.42
N THR A 27 -12.11 -22.49 -9.51
CA THR A 27 -12.29 -21.37 -8.59
C THR A 27 -12.31 -20.07 -9.39
N GLY A 28 -13.27 -19.19 -9.09
CA GLY A 28 -13.49 -17.88 -9.72
C GLY A 28 -12.40 -16.83 -9.43
N GLU A 29 -11.15 -17.25 -9.26
CA GLU A 29 -9.99 -16.42 -8.95
C GLU A 29 -9.50 -15.59 -10.16
N ASP A 30 -9.83 -16.00 -11.38
CA ASP A 30 -9.51 -15.24 -12.61
C ASP A 30 -10.48 -14.08 -12.92
N LYS A 31 -11.57 -13.90 -12.15
CA LYS A 31 -12.59 -12.88 -12.45
C LYS A 31 -12.48 -11.57 -11.68
N LEU A 32 -11.67 -11.49 -10.62
CA LEU A 32 -11.56 -10.25 -9.83
C LEU A 32 -10.48 -9.29 -10.37
N PHE A 33 -9.47 -9.79 -11.08
CA PHE A 33 -8.40 -8.97 -11.68
C PHE A 33 -7.87 -9.50 -13.02
N GLY A 34 -8.73 -10.14 -13.83
CA GLY A 34 -8.40 -10.54 -15.20
C GLY A 34 -7.99 -9.33 -16.04
N GLY A 35 -6.70 -9.24 -16.37
CA GLY A 35 -6.08 -8.13 -17.09
C GLY A 35 -5.51 -7.07 -16.16
N HIS A 36 -4.18 -6.95 -16.11
CA HIS A 36 -3.51 -5.77 -15.58
C HIS A 36 -3.94 -4.55 -16.41
N SER A 37 -5.04 -3.89 -16.02
CA SER A 37 -5.54 -2.68 -16.69
C SER A 37 -4.41 -1.67 -16.90
N ASP A 38 -4.34 -1.07 -18.09
CA ASP A 38 -3.30 -0.09 -18.45
C ASP A 38 -3.17 1.02 -17.40
N LEU A 39 -4.29 1.42 -16.80
CA LEU A 39 -4.37 2.40 -15.73
C LEU A 39 -3.50 2.04 -14.51
N SER A 40 -3.36 0.75 -14.18
CA SER A 40 -2.52 0.32 -13.06
C SER A 40 -1.03 0.44 -13.37
N ASN A 41 -0.63 0.14 -14.61
CA ASN A 41 0.75 0.31 -15.06
C ASN A 41 1.10 1.80 -15.16
N GLU A 42 0.15 2.60 -15.60
CA GLU A 42 0.29 4.04 -15.73
C GLU A 42 0.41 4.74 -14.37
N LEU A 43 -0.42 4.35 -13.39
CA LEU A 43 -0.29 4.80 -12.00
C LEU A 43 1.09 4.44 -11.44
N ARG A 44 1.57 3.21 -11.67
CA ARG A 44 2.91 2.82 -11.23
C ARG A 44 4.00 3.71 -11.83
N ARG A 45 3.93 3.97 -13.13
CA ARG A 45 4.89 4.85 -13.82
C ARG A 45 4.88 6.27 -13.22
N LEU A 46 3.70 6.82 -12.96
CA LEU A 46 3.53 8.12 -12.32
C LEU A 46 4.20 8.14 -10.94
N LEU A 47 3.93 7.14 -10.10
CA LEU A 47 4.46 7.06 -8.73
C LEU A 47 5.96 6.79 -8.66
N VAL A 48 6.54 6.21 -9.73
CA VAL A 48 8.00 6.00 -9.83
C VAL A 48 8.75 7.29 -10.15
N SER A 49 8.08 8.27 -10.75
CA SER A 49 8.66 9.57 -11.08
C SER A 49 8.48 10.56 -9.91
N PRO A 50 9.52 11.24 -9.42
CA PRO A 50 9.37 12.24 -8.35
C PRO A 50 8.41 13.37 -8.72
N SER A 51 8.45 13.85 -9.97
CA SER A 51 7.53 14.88 -10.45
C SER A 51 6.11 14.34 -10.60
N GLY A 52 5.96 13.10 -11.08
CA GLY A 52 4.65 12.44 -11.19
C GLY A 52 3.99 12.19 -9.84
N LEU A 53 4.76 11.70 -8.87
CA LEU A 53 4.31 11.52 -7.49
C LEU A 53 3.87 12.85 -6.89
N ASN A 54 4.70 13.89 -6.95
CA ASN A 54 4.37 15.20 -6.39
C ASN A 54 3.10 15.78 -7.03
N LEU A 55 2.98 15.65 -8.35
CA LEU A 55 1.81 16.11 -9.08
C LEU A 55 0.53 15.39 -8.64
N PHE A 56 0.59 14.07 -8.45
CA PHE A 56 -0.55 13.31 -7.99
C PHE A 56 -0.88 13.57 -6.52
N CYS A 57 0.11 13.74 -5.65
CA CYS A 57 -0.12 14.15 -4.27
C CYS A 57 -0.85 15.51 -4.20
N ASN A 58 -0.44 16.48 -5.02
CA ASN A 58 -1.14 17.77 -5.09
C ASN A 58 -2.61 17.60 -5.53
N TYR A 59 -2.86 16.74 -6.52
CA TYR A 59 -4.22 16.41 -6.93
C TYR A 59 -5.04 15.79 -5.78
N LEU A 60 -4.46 14.81 -5.06
CA LEU A 60 -5.14 14.16 -3.93
C LEU A 60 -5.42 15.14 -2.78
N ILE A 61 -4.57 16.15 -2.56
CA ILE A 61 -4.83 17.23 -1.59
C ILE A 61 -6.08 18.01 -2.00
N HIS A 62 -6.23 18.36 -3.28
CA HIS A 62 -7.42 19.05 -3.77
C HIS A 62 -8.70 18.19 -3.72
N GLU A 63 -8.56 16.87 -3.80
CA GLU A 63 -9.66 15.92 -3.57
C GLU A 63 -9.88 15.57 -2.09
N PHE A 64 -9.13 16.17 -1.15
CA PHE A 64 -9.16 15.81 0.28
C PHE A 64 -8.99 14.29 0.51
N SER A 65 -8.07 13.65 -0.23
CA SER A 65 -7.86 12.21 -0.23
C SER A 65 -6.39 11.78 -0.09
N ILE A 66 -5.51 12.71 0.33
CA ILE A 66 -4.06 12.49 0.45
C ILE A 66 -3.70 11.43 1.50
N GLU A 67 -4.53 11.24 2.52
CA GLU A 67 -4.35 10.24 3.57
C GLU A 67 -4.23 8.82 3.02
N ASN A 68 -4.87 8.52 1.89
CA ASN A 68 -4.77 7.23 1.22
C ASN A 68 -3.35 6.98 0.68
N MET A 69 -2.71 8.00 0.12
CA MET A 69 -1.32 7.92 -0.34
C MET A 69 -0.35 7.80 0.83
N LEU A 70 -0.53 8.65 1.85
CA LEU A 70 0.33 8.66 3.04
C LEU A 70 0.29 7.32 3.78
N PHE A 71 -0.91 6.74 3.95
CA PHE A 71 -1.07 5.42 4.54
C PHE A 71 -0.27 4.34 3.79
N LEU A 72 -0.36 4.30 2.46
CA LEU A 72 0.37 3.30 1.66
C LEU A 72 1.89 3.48 1.74
N ILE A 73 2.38 4.72 1.72
CA ILE A 73 3.81 5.04 1.84
C ILE A 73 4.34 4.58 3.20
N GLU A 74 3.70 5.01 4.29
CA GLU A 74 4.20 4.72 5.65
C GLU A 74 4.09 3.24 5.99
N THR A 75 2.98 2.59 5.64
CA THR A 75 2.86 1.13 5.85
C THR A 75 3.82 0.35 4.95
N GLN A 76 4.23 0.89 3.79
CA GLN A 76 5.27 0.26 2.99
C GLN A 76 6.65 0.40 3.66
N GLN A 77 6.99 1.59 4.13
CA GLN A 77 8.24 1.83 4.86
C GLN A 77 8.34 0.93 6.10
N TRP A 78 7.25 0.76 6.83
CA TRP A 78 7.16 -0.17 7.96
C TRP A 78 7.39 -1.63 7.53
N LEU A 79 6.73 -2.08 6.45
CA LEU A 79 6.92 -3.44 5.92
C LEU A 79 8.35 -3.70 5.44
N ASP A 80 9.01 -2.70 4.85
CA ASP A 80 10.40 -2.79 4.40
C ASP A 80 11.34 -3.04 5.59
N VAL A 81 11.14 -2.30 6.70
CA VAL A 81 11.89 -2.49 7.95
C VAL A 81 11.59 -3.85 8.57
N LEU A 82 10.31 -4.21 8.68
CA LEU A 82 9.87 -5.46 9.32
C LEU A 82 10.41 -6.70 8.61
N LYS A 83 10.46 -6.69 7.28
CA LYS A 83 10.93 -7.83 6.47
C LYS A 83 12.46 -7.87 6.33
N GLN A 84 13.16 -6.85 6.84
CA GLN A 84 14.60 -6.68 6.62
C GLN A 84 14.99 -6.83 5.14
N LEU A 85 14.13 -6.36 4.22
CA LEU A 85 14.37 -6.60 2.81
C LEU A 85 15.67 -5.90 2.42
N PRO A 86 16.63 -6.61 1.78
CA PRO A 86 17.86 -5.99 1.35
C PRO A 86 17.53 -4.78 0.47
N GLU A 87 18.25 -3.69 0.68
CA GLU A 87 18.13 -2.51 -0.15
C GLU A 87 18.47 -2.90 -1.59
N ASN A 88 17.44 -3.02 -2.42
CA ASN A 88 17.64 -3.17 -3.84
C ASN A 88 18.16 -1.84 -4.36
N LYS A 89 19.35 -1.84 -4.95
CA LYS A 89 20.05 -0.61 -5.37
C LYS A 89 19.21 0.26 -6.31
N ASP A 90 18.41 -0.34 -7.18
CA ASP A 90 17.55 0.38 -8.14
C ASP A 90 16.31 1.01 -7.48
N GLU A 91 15.90 0.52 -6.31
CA GLU A 91 14.68 0.98 -5.62
C GLU A 91 14.97 2.08 -4.59
N ASN A 92 16.24 2.31 -4.28
CA ASN A 92 16.69 3.45 -3.48
C ASN A 92 16.43 4.80 -4.17
N ALA A 93 16.34 4.84 -5.50
CA ALA A 93 16.09 6.07 -6.23
C ALA A 93 14.77 6.73 -5.81
N LEU A 94 13.70 5.94 -5.67
CA LEU A 94 12.38 6.43 -5.22
C LEU A 94 12.35 6.75 -3.73
N LYS A 95 12.96 5.90 -2.90
CA LYS A 95 13.01 6.10 -1.45
C LYS A 95 13.62 7.44 -1.07
N LYS A 96 14.56 7.95 -1.88
CA LYS A 96 15.17 9.27 -1.69
C LYS A 96 14.18 10.43 -1.76
N TYR A 97 13.10 10.30 -2.53
CA TYR A 97 12.13 11.37 -2.73
C TYR A 97 10.85 11.20 -1.90
N LEU A 98 10.66 10.04 -1.27
CA LEU A 98 9.52 9.81 -0.39
C LEU A 98 9.76 10.45 0.98
N PRO A 99 8.74 11.11 1.56
CA PRO A 99 8.82 11.55 2.94
C PRO A 99 9.05 10.34 3.85
N GLN A 100 9.99 10.45 4.78
CA GLN A 100 10.26 9.40 5.76
C GLN A 100 9.20 9.47 6.85
N SER A 101 8.57 8.34 7.18
CA SER A 101 7.63 8.26 8.30
C SER A 101 8.33 8.48 9.63
N ASP A 102 7.88 9.49 10.38
CA ASP A 102 8.31 9.70 11.76
C ASP A 102 8.02 8.46 12.63
N ILE A 103 6.87 7.80 12.42
CA ILE A 103 6.51 6.59 13.16
C ILE A 103 7.50 5.45 12.89
N VAL A 104 7.92 5.28 11.63
CA VAL A 104 8.80 4.18 11.26
C VAL A 104 10.26 4.43 11.66
N PHE A 105 10.74 5.68 11.52
CA PHE A 105 12.17 5.98 11.59
C PHE A 105 12.62 6.88 12.74
N ALA A 106 11.73 7.63 13.42
CA ALA A 106 12.17 8.56 14.48
C ALA A 106 12.75 7.84 15.70
N ASN A 107 12.19 6.69 16.07
CA ASN A 107 12.72 5.84 17.15
C ASN A 107 13.11 4.46 16.60
N PRO A 108 14.40 4.20 16.32
CA PRO A 108 14.85 2.90 15.83
C PRO A 108 14.71 1.78 16.88
N ASN A 109 14.66 2.13 18.17
CA ASN A 109 14.52 1.17 19.26
C ASN A 109 13.06 0.81 19.58
N GLU A 110 12.09 1.51 18.97
CA GLU A 110 10.68 1.20 19.14
C GLU A 110 10.31 -0.07 18.37
N ASP A 111 9.64 -0.99 19.07
CA ASP A 111 9.30 -2.29 18.53
C ASP A 111 8.23 -2.20 17.41
N MET A 112 8.22 -3.21 16.53
CA MET A 112 7.34 -3.21 15.36
C MET A 112 5.85 -3.27 15.70
N ILE A 113 5.48 -3.83 16.86
CA ILE A 113 4.10 -3.89 17.33
C ILE A 113 3.63 -2.48 17.71
N THR A 114 4.47 -1.74 18.45
CA THR A 114 4.19 -0.36 18.84
C THR A 114 4.08 0.54 17.61
N LYS A 115 4.98 0.42 16.63
CA LYS A 115 4.89 1.16 15.36
C LYS A 115 3.60 0.85 14.59
N ALA A 116 3.21 -0.42 14.53
CA ALA A 116 1.94 -0.82 13.91
C ALA A 116 0.74 -0.17 14.60
N ARG A 117 0.76 -0.09 15.94
CA ARG A 117 -0.28 0.58 16.74
C ARG A 117 -0.34 2.08 16.47
N LEU A 118 0.82 2.74 16.33
CA LEU A 118 0.88 4.16 15.97
C LEU A 118 0.32 4.41 14.56
N LEU A 119 0.62 3.56 13.59
CA LEU A 119 0.03 3.61 12.25
C LEU A 119 -1.49 3.41 12.28
N PHE A 120 -1.97 2.44 13.07
CA PHE A 120 -3.39 2.23 13.30
C PHE A 120 -4.05 3.47 13.92
N ALA A 121 -3.45 4.07 14.94
CA ALA A 121 -3.98 5.28 15.58
C ALA A 121 -4.02 6.48 14.62
N LYS A 122 -3.04 6.61 13.72
CA LYS A 122 -2.93 7.71 12.75
C LYS A 122 -3.89 7.59 11.56
N TYR A 123 -4.19 6.37 11.11
CA TYR A 123 -4.92 6.14 9.86
C TYR A 123 -6.25 5.40 10.00
N VAL A 124 -6.44 4.59 11.05
CA VAL A 124 -7.55 3.61 11.13
C VAL A 124 -8.50 3.89 12.30
N SER A 125 -8.02 4.40 13.43
CA SER A 125 -8.89 4.76 14.55
C SER A 125 -10.03 5.68 14.11
N ASN A 126 -11.22 5.55 14.69
CA ASN A 126 -12.35 6.46 14.44
C ASN A 126 -12.03 7.91 14.81
N SER A 127 -11.05 8.11 15.69
CA SER A 127 -10.58 9.42 16.13
C SER A 127 -9.32 9.89 15.40
N ALA A 128 -8.89 9.19 14.34
CA ALA A 128 -7.67 9.53 13.65
C ALA A 128 -7.83 10.85 12.88
N GLN A 129 -6.74 11.59 12.69
CA GLN A 129 -6.78 12.80 11.87
C GLN A 129 -6.77 12.47 10.37
N PHE A 130 -6.10 11.38 10.00
CA PHE A 130 -5.91 10.95 8.62
C PHE A 130 -6.67 9.64 8.35
N VAL A 131 -7.95 9.59 8.74
CA VAL A 131 -8.77 8.38 8.61
C VAL A 131 -8.87 7.96 7.14
N ILE A 132 -8.32 6.79 6.81
CA ILE A 132 -8.47 6.22 5.46
C ILE A 132 -9.90 5.70 5.24
N ASN A 133 -10.37 5.78 4.00
CA ASN A 133 -11.71 5.31 3.62
C ASN A 133 -11.70 3.80 3.34
N ILE A 134 -11.82 2.99 4.40
CA ILE A 134 -11.98 1.53 4.31
C ILE A 134 -13.37 1.12 4.81
N SER A 135 -13.81 -0.08 4.42
CA SER A 135 -15.11 -0.59 4.84
C SER A 135 -15.23 -0.73 6.36
N TYR A 136 -16.46 -0.70 6.87
CA TYR A 136 -16.70 -0.90 8.30
C TYR A 136 -16.11 -2.23 8.80
N GLY A 137 -16.29 -3.32 8.04
CA GLY A 137 -15.77 -4.64 8.41
C GLY A 137 -14.25 -4.67 8.54
N GLU A 138 -13.52 -4.10 7.57
CA GLU A 138 -12.05 -4.00 7.64
C GLU A 138 -11.59 -3.17 8.85
N ARG A 139 -12.29 -2.06 9.12
CA ARG A 139 -11.99 -1.22 10.28
C ARG A 139 -12.26 -1.95 11.59
N GLU A 140 -13.38 -2.68 11.67
CA GLU A 140 -13.75 -3.48 12.84
C GLU A 140 -12.73 -4.59 13.09
N GLU A 141 -12.25 -5.28 12.06
CA GLU A 141 -11.18 -6.27 12.18
C GLU A 141 -9.88 -5.67 12.73
N LEU A 142 -9.49 -4.49 12.24
CA LEU A 142 -8.33 -3.78 12.76
C LEU A 142 -8.55 -3.31 14.20
N ASN A 143 -9.75 -2.82 14.53
CA ASN A 143 -10.13 -2.48 15.91
C ASN A 143 -10.06 -3.69 16.85
N LYS A 144 -10.45 -4.89 16.39
CA LYS A 144 -10.32 -6.12 17.19
C LYS A 144 -8.85 -6.47 17.45
N LYS A 145 -7.98 -6.25 16.45
CA LYS A 145 -6.53 -6.51 16.56
C LYS A 145 -5.81 -5.46 17.41
N PHE A 146 -6.19 -4.18 17.32
CA PHE A 146 -5.50 -3.03 17.94
C PHE A 146 -6.19 -2.38 19.14
N GLY A 147 -7.45 -2.72 19.41
CA GLY A 147 -8.27 -2.12 20.46
C GLY A 147 -7.93 -2.60 21.87
N HIS A 148 -8.93 -2.69 22.74
CA HIS A 148 -8.74 -2.95 24.18
C HIS A 148 -8.03 -4.26 24.52
N ASN A 149 -7.97 -5.23 23.59
CA ASN A 149 -7.32 -6.54 23.79
C ASN A 149 -5.92 -6.64 23.16
N PHE A 150 -5.30 -5.51 22.80
CA PHE A 150 -4.05 -5.49 22.02
C PHE A 150 -2.92 -6.39 22.57
N PRO A 151 -2.60 -6.39 23.89
CA PRO A 151 -1.52 -7.25 24.39
C PRO A 151 -1.84 -8.73 24.21
N SER A 152 -3.10 -9.11 24.36
CA SER A 152 -3.54 -10.52 24.35
C SER A 152 -3.39 -11.17 22.98
N PHE A 153 -3.68 -10.43 21.90
CA PHE A 153 -3.62 -10.96 20.53
C PHE A 153 -2.20 -11.43 20.14
N PHE A 154 -1.17 -10.68 20.54
CA PHE A 154 0.23 -10.99 20.18
C PHE A 154 0.96 -11.81 21.24
N SER A 155 0.51 -11.80 22.50
CA SER A 155 1.20 -12.47 23.62
C SER A 155 1.32 -13.99 23.50
N GLN A 156 0.47 -14.63 22.69
CA GLN A 156 0.43 -16.09 22.53
C GLN A 156 1.19 -16.60 21.30
N GLN A 157 1.76 -15.70 20.49
CA GLN A 157 2.38 -16.05 19.21
C GLN A 157 3.89 -16.32 19.36
N THR A 158 4.40 -17.30 18.63
CA THR A 158 5.85 -17.44 18.42
C THR A 158 6.40 -16.23 17.66
N PRO A 159 7.71 -15.92 17.75
CA PRO A 159 8.30 -14.80 17.00
C PRO A 159 8.04 -14.86 15.48
N GLN A 160 7.99 -16.06 14.91
CA GLN A 160 7.71 -16.27 13.48
C GLN A 160 6.25 -15.98 13.14
N GLU A 161 5.30 -16.47 13.96
CA GLU A 161 3.87 -16.20 13.79
C GLU A 161 3.54 -14.73 13.99
N LEU A 162 4.21 -14.08 14.95
CA LEU A 162 4.11 -12.65 15.20
C LEU A 162 4.54 -11.84 13.97
N ASN A 163 5.73 -12.13 13.43
CA ASN A 163 6.20 -11.45 12.23
C ASN A 163 5.28 -11.68 11.03
N ALA A 164 4.79 -12.90 10.83
CA ALA A 164 3.82 -13.20 9.77
C ALA A 164 2.50 -12.42 9.96
N SER A 165 2.00 -12.36 11.20
CA SER A 165 0.77 -11.64 11.56
C SER A 165 0.92 -10.14 11.32
N LEU A 166 2.05 -9.55 11.74
CA LEU A 166 2.37 -8.14 11.49
C LEU A 166 2.46 -7.84 10.00
N ILE A 167 3.16 -8.67 9.21
CA ILE A 167 3.24 -8.49 7.76
C ILE A 167 1.85 -8.47 7.11
N ALA A 168 0.92 -9.28 7.61
CA ALA A 168 -0.42 -9.38 7.07
C ALA A 168 -1.41 -8.33 7.60
N ILE A 169 -1.07 -7.64 8.69
CA ILE A 169 -2.08 -6.95 9.52
C ILE A 169 -2.85 -5.86 8.78
N PHE A 170 -2.18 -5.13 7.88
CA PHE A 170 -2.77 -4.06 7.08
C PHE A 170 -3.11 -4.47 5.64
N ASN A 171 -3.01 -5.74 5.27
CA ASN A 171 -3.17 -6.15 3.87
C ASN A 171 -4.54 -5.76 3.30
N GLY A 172 -5.64 -6.06 4.00
CA GLY A 172 -6.99 -5.67 3.56
C GLY A 172 -7.12 -4.16 3.35
N ALA A 173 -6.80 -3.38 4.38
CA ALA A 173 -6.84 -1.92 4.29
C ALA A 173 -5.96 -1.36 3.15
N ARG A 174 -4.77 -1.93 2.91
CA ARG A 174 -3.89 -1.52 1.80
C ARG A 174 -4.49 -1.84 0.44
N VAL A 175 -5.14 -3.00 0.27
CA VAL A 175 -5.90 -3.37 -0.94
C VAL A 175 -6.97 -2.34 -1.24
N SER A 176 -7.84 -2.08 -0.26
CA SER A 176 -8.95 -1.15 -0.41
C SER A 176 -8.47 0.28 -0.68
N THR A 177 -7.44 0.73 0.05
CA THR A 177 -6.84 2.06 -0.16
C THR A 177 -6.21 2.20 -1.54
N TYR A 178 -5.52 1.17 -2.04
CA TYR A 178 -4.96 1.20 -3.38
C TYR A 178 -6.05 1.25 -4.47
N ALA A 179 -7.16 0.54 -4.27
CA ALA A 179 -8.31 0.61 -5.18
C ALA A 179 -8.90 2.03 -5.23
N LEU A 180 -8.97 2.74 -4.11
CA LEU A 180 -9.38 4.14 -4.05
C LEU A 180 -8.42 5.06 -4.81
N LEU A 181 -7.10 4.91 -4.59
CA LEU A 181 -6.11 5.70 -5.33
C LEU A 181 -6.18 5.43 -6.84
N ARG A 182 -6.47 4.20 -7.26
CA ARG A 182 -6.70 3.89 -8.68
C ARG A 182 -7.93 4.62 -9.23
N SER A 183 -9.00 4.72 -8.43
CA SER A 183 -10.18 5.51 -8.80
C SER A 183 -9.87 6.99 -8.93
N SER A 184 -9.17 7.58 -7.95
CA SER A 184 -8.69 8.97 -8.02
C SER A 184 -7.75 9.19 -9.21
N PHE A 185 -6.88 8.23 -9.50
CA PHE A 185 -5.99 8.30 -10.65
C PHE A 185 -6.76 8.33 -11.98
N GLY A 186 -7.83 7.55 -12.11
CA GLY A 186 -8.70 7.61 -13.30
C GLY A 186 -9.34 8.98 -13.54
N ARG A 187 -9.62 9.75 -12.48
CA ARG A 187 -10.09 11.14 -12.61
C ARG A 187 -8.93 12.12 -12.84
N PHE A 188 -7.77 11.84 -12.25
CA PHE A 188 -6.57 12.64 -12.46
C PHE A 188 -6.11 12.61 -13.92
N THR A 189 -6.22 11.47 -14.62
CA THR A 189 -5.72 11.33 -16.00
C THR A 189 -6.43 12.23 -17.01
N VAL A 190 -7.63 12.72 -16.71
CA VAL A 190 -8.36 13.64 -17.59
C VAL A 190 -7.98 15.12 -17.37
N THR A 191 -7.25 15.43 -16.29
CA THR A 191 -6.83 16.79 -15.95
C THR A 191 -5.79 17.35 -16.92
N ALA A 192 -5.74 18.67 -17.09
CA ALA A 192 -4.72 19.34 -17.91
C ALA A 192 -3.30 19.07 -17.39
N ALA A 193 -3.11 19.18 -16.07
CA ALA A 193 -1.83 18.95 -15.42
C ALA A 193 -1.26 17.55 -15.71
N TYR A 194 -2.11 16.51 -15.72
CA TYR A 194 -1.67 15.16 -16.09
C TYR A 194 -1.25 15.08 -17.56
N LYS A 195 -2.05 15.64 -18.48
CA LYS A 195 -1.78 15.61 -19.92
C LYS A 195 -0.45 16.27 -20.24
N GLU A 196 -0.19 17.45 -19.67
CA GLU A 196 1.08 18.17 -19.81
C GLU A 196 2.26 17.34 -19.29
N TRP A 197 2.12 16.73 -18.10
CA TRP A 197 3.16 15.86 -17.55
C TRP A 197 3.40 14.64 -18.46
N ALA A 198 2.34 13.99 -18.95
CA ALA A 198 2.45 12.81 -19.81
C ALA A 198 3.11 13.14 -21.15
N GLU A 199 2.80 14.28 -21.76
CA GLU A 199 3.47 14.78 -22.98
C GLU A 199 4.95 15.07 -22.72
N ALA A 200 5.29 15.71 -21.60
CA ALA A 200 6.68 15.95 -21.22
C ALA A 200 7.47 14.64 -21.04
N GLN A 201 6.86 13.60 -20.47
CA GLN A 201 7.52 12.28 -20.36
C GLN A 201 7.78 11.66 -21.75
N LYS A 202 6.84 11.77 -22.70
CA LYS A 202 7.04 11.29 -24.09
C LYS A 202 8.23 11.98 -24.76
N ASN A 203 8.33 13.31 -24.62
CA ASN A 203 9.39 14.11 -25.23
C ASN A 203 10.78 13.79 -24.66
N ASN A 204 10.85 13.37 -23.40
CA ASN A 204 12.10 12.97 -22.74
C ASN A 204 12.56 11.54 -23.09
N GLY A 205 11.96 10.90 -24.10
CA GLY A 205 12.34 9.56 -24.55
C GLY A 205 11.92 8.44 -23.60
N ILE A 206 11.07 8.73 -22.61
CA ILE A 206 10.45 7.70 -21.78
C ILE A 206 9.26 7.18 -22.59
N GLN A 207 9.45 6.05 -23.30
CA GLN A 207 8.40 5.47 -24.14
C GLN A 207 7.14 5.20 -23.32
N ILE A 208 6.07 5.94 -23.62
CA ILE A 208 4.74 5.69 -23.10
C ILE A 208 4.14 4.56 -23.95
N VAL A 209 4.11 3.35 -23.41
CA VAL A 209 3.34 2.25 -23.99
C VAL A 209 1.88 2.68 -23.93
N ASN A 210 1.31 3.04 -25.08
CA ASN A 210 -0.11 3.31 -25.19
C ASN A 210 -0.83 1.96 -25.13
N GLY A 211 -1.65 1.75 -24.10
CA GLY A 211 -2.61 0.66 -24.07
C GLY A 211 -3.73 0.93 -25.06
N THR A 212 -3.76 0.16 -26.15
CA THR A 212 -4.89 0.07 -27.09
C THR A 212 -5.68 -1.19 -26.80
#